data_AF-A0A2J8MK75-F1
#
_entry.id   AF-A0A2J8MK75-F1
#
_cell.length_a   1.000
_cell.length_b   1.000
_cell.length_c   1.000
_cell.angle_alpha   90.00
_cell.angle_beta   90.00
_cell.angle_gamma   90.00
#
_symmetry.space_group_name_H-M   'P 1'
#
loop_
_entity.id
_entity.type
_entity.pdbx_description
1 polymer ?
#
loop_
_entity_poly.entity_id
_entity_poly.type
_entity_poly.pdbx_seq_one_letter_code
_entity_poly.pdbx_strand_id
1 'polypeptide(L)'
;MRGLLCWLMLLLLLQPWETQLQLTGPRCHTGPLDLVFVIDSSRSVRPFEFETMRQFLMGLLPGLNVGPNATRVGVIQYSSQVQSVFPLRAFSRREDMERAIRDLVPLAQGTMTGLAIQYAMNVAFSVAEGARPPEERVPRVAVIVTDGRPQDRVAEVAAQARARGIEIYAVGVQRADVGSLRAMASPPLDEHVFLVESFDLIQEFGLQFQSRLCAIDYCSFGNHSCQHECVSTPGGPRCHCREGHDLQPDGRSCQVRDLCNGVDHGCEFQCVSEGLSYRCLCPEGRQLQADGKSCNRCREGHVDLVLLVDGSKSVRPQNFELVKRFVNQIVDFLDVSPEGTRVGLVQFSSRVRTEFPLGRYGTAAEVKQAVLAVEYMERGTMTGLALRHMVEHSFSEAQGARPRALNVPRVGLVFTDGRSQDDISVWAARAKEEGIVVYAVGVGKAVEAELREIASEPAELHVSYAPDFGTMTHLLENLRGSICPEEGISAGTELRSPCECESLVEFQGRTLGALESLTLNLAQLTARLEDLENQLANQK
;
A
#
# COMPACT_ATOMS: atom_id res chain seq x y z
N MET A 1 19.91 64.35 -66.43
CA MET A 1 19.54 62.92 -66.28
C MET A 1 19.83 62.42 -64.85
N ARG A 2 19.04 62.87 -63.86
CA ARG A 2 19.19 62.47 -62.43
C ARG A 2 17.85 62.42 -61.67
N GLY A 3 16.72 62.27 -62.37
CA GLY A 3 15.38 62.40 -61.79
C GLY A 3 14.35 61.39 -62.29
N LEU A 4 14.77 60.22 -62.76
CA LEU A 4 13.86 59.20 -63.34
C LEU A 4 14.01 57.79 -62.73
N LEU A 5 14.81 57.62 -61.67
CA LEU A 5 15.01 56.33 -61.01
C LEU A 5 14.29 56.20 -59.65
N CYS A 6 13.53 57.22 -59.22
CA CYS A 6 12.85 57.19 -57.91
C CYS A 6 11.32 56.92 -57.99
N TRP A 7 10.76 56.72 -59.19
CA TRP A 7 9.31 56.48 -59.37
C TRP A 7 8.92 55.06 -59.78
N LEU A 8 9.91 54.20 -60.07
CA LEU A 8 9.67 52.77 -60.37
C LEU A 8 9.90 51.85 -59.16
N MET A 9 10.29 52.41 -58.00
CA MET A 9 10.46 51.66 -56.74
C MET A 9 9.35 51.96 -55.71
N LEU A 10 8.20 52.47 -56.14
CA LEU A 10 7.05 52.72 -55.26
C LEU A 10 5.72 52.09 -55.76
N LEU A 11 5.79 51.17 -56.73
CA LEU A 11 4.62 50.54 -57.36
C LEU A 11 4.63 49.00 -57.29
N LEU A 12 5.50 48.42 -56.45
CA LEU A 12 5.54 46.99 -56.12
C LEU A 12 4.89 46.67 -54.75
N LEU A 13 4.12 47.61 -54.18
CA LEU A 13 3.43 47.43 -52.88
C LEU A 13 1.89 47.44 -53.00
N LEU A 14 1.35 47.14 -54.18
CA LEU A 14 -0.10 46.96 -54.39
C LEU A 14 -0.37 45.69 -55.20
N GLN A 15 -0.01 44.56 -54.62
CA GLN A 15 -0.80 43.33 -54.78
C GLN A 15 -1.37 43.06 -53.39
N PRO A 16 -2.70 42.94 -53.23
CA PRO A 16 -3.26 42.35 -52.02
C PRO A 16 -2.83 40.89 -52.06
N TRP A 17 -1.66 40.61 -51.49
CA TRP A 17 -1.38 39.30 -50.95
C TRP A 17 -2.58 38.97 -50.05
N GLU A 18 -3.39 38.04 -50.53
CA GLU A 18 -4.25 37.23 -49.69
C GLU A 18 -3.34 36.64 -48.62
N THR A 19 -3.18 37.35 -47.52
CA THR A 19 -2.95 36.72 -46.24
C THR A 19 -4.23 35.96 -45.92
N GLN A 20 -4.38 34.81 -46.57
CA GLN A 20 -4.71 33.63 -45.79
C GLN A 20 -3.69 33.61 -44.65
N LEU A 21 -4.06 34.25 -43.54
CA LEU A 21 -3.61 33.86 -42.22
C LEU A 21 -4.03 32.39 -42.11
N GLN A 22 -3.19 31.51 -42.65
CA GLN A 22 -3.15 30.14 -42.25
C GLN A 22 -2.82 30.23 -40.77
N LEU A 23 -3.85 30.09 -39.95
CA LEU A 23 -3.77 29.79 -38.53
C LEU A 23 -3.03 28.45 -38.41
N THR A 24 -1.71 28.47 -38.56
CA THR A 24 -0.82 27.41 -38.10
C THR A 24 -0.62 27.60 -36.61
N GLY A 25 -1.74 27.59 -35.87
CA GLY A 25 -1.74 27.23 -34.47
C GLY A 25 -1.50 25.71 -34.36
N PRO A 26 -1.16 25.21 -33.16
CA PRO A 26 -1.00 23.78 -32.93
C PRO A 26 -2.27 23.07 -33.39
N ARG A 27 -2.14 22.10 -34.31
CA ARG A 27 -3.29 21.32 -34.77
C ARG A 27 -3.81 20.50 -33.61
N CYS A 28 -4.83 21.04 -32.96
CA CYS A 28 -5.60 20.34 -31.98
C CYS A 28 -6.19 19.06 -32.57
N HIS A 29 -5.80 17.92 -32.00
CA HIS A 29 -6.49 16.66 -32.23
C HIS A 29 -7.43 16.49 -31.05
N THR A 30 -8.66 16.99 -31.17
CA THR A 30 -9.71 16.67 -30.20
C THR A 30 -9.90 15.16 -30.23
N GLY A 31 -9.70 14.48 -29.09
CA GLY A 31 -10.16 13.11 -28.91
C GLY A 31 -11.65 13.01 -29.21
N PRO A 32 -12.19 11.80 -29.36
CA PRO A 32 -13.52 11.67 -29.91
C PRO A 32 -14.55 12.15 -28.87
N LEU A 33 -15.37 13.15 -29.21
CA LEU A 33 -16.27 13.93 -28.31
C LEU A 33 -17.75 13.86 -28.76
N ASP A 34 -18.70 13.70 -27.83
CA ASP A 34 -20.13 13.86 -28.14
C ASP A 34 -20.61 15.23 -27.63
N LEU A 35 -20.93 16.14 -28.55
CA LEU A 35 -21.27 17.53 -28.27
C LEU A 35 -22.72 17.82 -28.66
N VAL A 36 -23.54 18.31 -27.73
CA VAL A 36 -24.92 18.74 -28.00
C VAL A 36 -25.08 20.22 -27.69
N PHE A 37 -25.48 21.00 -28.68
CA PHE A 37 -25.91 22.39 -28.48
C PHE A 37 -27.39 22.43 -28.13
N VAL A 38 -27.72 23.15 -27.06
CA VAL A 38 -29.08 23.34 -26.55
C VAL A 38 -29.43 24.81 -26.68
N ILE A 39 -30.24 25.15 -27.69
CA ILE A 39 -30.49 26.54 -28.11
C ILE A 39 -31.84 27.01 -27.60
N ASP A 40 -31.84 28.12 -26.88
CA ASP A 40 -33.06 28.83 -26.52
C ASP A 40 -33.68 29.51 -27.75
N SER A 41 -34.91 29.12 -28.07
CA SER A 41 -35.73 29.70 -29.14
C SER A 41 -37.06 30.22 -28.60
N SER A 42 -37.09 30.57 -27.31
CA SER A 42 -38.27 31.10 -26.63
C SER A 42 -38.61 32.54 -27.05
N ARG A 43 -39.74 33.04 -26.57
CA ARG A 43 -40.24 34.38 -26.86
C ARG A 43 -39.40 35.49 -26.21
N SER A 44 -38.65 35.19 -25.15
CA SER A 44 -37.76 36.18 -24.53
C SER A 44 -36.65 36.58 -25.51
N VAL A 45 -36.17 35.61 -26.29
CA VAL A 45 -35.12 35.76 -27.29
C VAL A 45 -35.63 36.63 -28.44
N ARG A 46 -35.14 37.86 -28.53
CA ARG A 46 -35.42 38.77 -29.64
C ARG A 46 -34.78 38.26 -30.94
N PRO A 47 -35.28 38.66 -32.11
CA PRO A 47 -34.74 38.21 -33.40
C PRO A 47 -33.22 38.41 -33.55
N PHE A 48 -32.67 39.52 -33.04
CA PHE A 48 -31.23 39.78 -33.07
C PHE A 48 -30.43 38.93 -32.05
N GLU A 49 -31.00 38.65 -30.87
CA GLU A 49 -30.40 37.73 -29.88
C GLU A 49 -30.35 36.31 -30.47
N PHE A 50 -31.42 35.88 -31.15
CA PHE A 50 -31.46 34.59 -31.83
C PHE A 50 -30.45 34.49 -32.98
N GLU A 51 -30.32 35.54 -33.80
CA GLU A 51 -29.29 35.55 -34.85
C GLU A 51 -27.88 35.52 -34.24
N THR A 52 -27.66 36.20 -33.11
CA THR A 52 -26.39 36.10 -32.36
C THR A 52 -26.11 34.67 -31.92
N MET A 53 -27.12 33.95 -31.38
CA MET A 53 -26.98 32.54 -31.01
C MET A 53 -26.70 31.65 -32.22
N ARG A 54 -27.37 31.88 -33.35
CA ARG A 54 -27.12 31.12 -34.58
C ARG A 54 -25.70 31.34 -35.09
N GLN A 55 -25.25 32.59 -35.13
CA GLN A 55 -23.90 32.95 -35.56
C GLN A 55 -22.84 32.44 -34.58
N PHE A 56 -23.14 32.40 -33.28
CA PHE A 56 -22.29 31.76 -32.27
C PHE A 56 -22.02 30.30 -32.61
N LEU A 57 -23.06 29.52 -32.92
CA LEU A 57 -22.90 28.12 -33.32
C LEU A 57 -22.11 27.98 -34.61
N MET A 58 -22.39 28.83 -35.60
CA MET A 58 -21.65 28.85 -36.86
C MET A 58 -20.18 29.22 -36.69
N GLY A 59 -19.85 30.08 -35.73
CA GLY A 59 -18.47 30.44 -35.40
C GLY A 59 -17.70 29.31 -34.71
N LEU A 60 -18.40 28.38 -34.05
CA LEU A 60 -17.76 27.28 -33.33
C LEU A 60 -17.45 26.07 -34.20
N LEU A 61 -18.33 25.73 -35.14
CA LEU A 61 -18.15 24.54 -35.98
C LEU A 61 -16.80 24.48 -36.72
N PRO A 62 -16.24 25.59 -37.26
CA PRO A 62 -15.00 25.56 -38.02
C PRO A 62 -13.80 24.99 -37.27
N GLY A 63 -13.71 25.18 -35.96
CA GLY A 63 -12.60 24.64 -35.16
C GLY A 63 -12.93 23.34 -34.41
N LEU A 64 -14.06 22.71 -34.71
CA LEU A 64 -14.34 21.34 -34.30
C LEU A 64 -13.88 20.34 -35.36
N ASN A 65 -13.18 19.29 -34.96
CA ASN A 65 -12.86 18.16 -35.82
C ASN A 65 -14.09 17.23 -35.94
N VAL A 66 -15.03 17.58 -36.82
CA VAL A 66 -16.28 16.84 -36.99
C VAL A 66 -16.05 15.52 -37.74
N GLY A 67 -16.51 14.42 -37.16
CA GLY A 67 -16.45 13.11 -37.81
C GLY A 67 -16.99 11.97 -36.95
N PRO A 68 -17.29 10.81 -37.55
CA PRO A 68 -17.90 9.68 -36.84
C PRO A 68 -16.99 9.08 -35.74
N ASN A 69 -15.67 9.21 -35.92
CA ASN A 69 -14.62 8.78 -35.00
C ASN A 69 -13.90 9.96 -34.32
N ALA A 70 -14.45 11.17 -34.44
CA ALA A 70 -13.91 12.40 -33.86
C ALA A 70 -15.04 13.07 -33.06
N THR A 71 -15.39 14.32 -33.35
CA THR A 71 -16.50 15.00 -32.70
C THR A 71 -17.82 14.72 -33.40
N ARG A 72 -18.80 14.16 -32.69
CA ARG A 72 -20.21 14.07 -33.10
C ARG A 72 -20.95 15.28 -32.54
N VAL A 73 -21.73 15.96 -33.38
CA VAL A 73 -22.46 17.17 -33.00
C VAL A 73 -23.96 16.95 -33.16
N GLY A 74 -24.70 17.26 -32.12
CA GLY A 74 -26.16 17.33 -32.13
C GLY A 74 -26.63 18.73 -31.80
N VAL A 75 -27.80 19.11 -32.30
CA VAL A 75 -28.41 20.41 -32.01
C VAL A 75 -29.87 20.18 -31.64
N ILE A 76 -30.26 20.71 -30.48
CA ILE A 76 -31.65 20.79 -30.06
C ILE A 76 -32.02 22.25 -29.85
N GLN A 77 -33.24 22.61 -30.23
CA GLN A 77 -33.82 23.92 -29.94
C GLN A 77 -35.00 23.75 -28.98
N TYR A 78 -35.20 24.69 -28.07
CA TYR A 78 -36.28 24.61 -27.10
C TYR A 78 -37.04 25.92 -26.91
N SER A 79 -38.29 25.78 -26.48
CA SER A 79 -39.12 26.85 -25.93
C SER A 79 -40.04 26.27 -24.85
N SER A 80 -41.37 26.22 -25.08
CA SER A 80 -42.30 25.40 -24.28
C SER A 80 -42.19 23.91 -24.58
N GLN A 81 -41.54 23.55 -25.69
CA GLN A 81 -41.27 22.19 -26.12
C GLN A 81 -39.83 22.10 -26.61
N VAL A 82 -39.28 20.88 -26.65
CA VAL A 82 -37.93 20.61 -27.15
C VAL A 82 -38.04 19.95 -28.52
N GLN A 83 -37.31 20.47 -29.50
CA GLN A 83 -37.22 19.92 -30.84
C GLN A 83 -35.77 19.54 -31.15
N SER A 84 -35.54 18.29 -31.54
CA SER A 84 -34.27 17.88 -32.14
C SER A 84 -34.16 18.49 -33.53
N VAL A 85 -33.18 19.37 -33.73
CA VAL A 85 -32.87 19.95 -35.05
C VAL A 85 -32.14 18.87 -35.86
N PHE A 86 -31.11 18.28 -35.26
CA PHE A 86 -30.51 17.05 -35.72
C PHE A 86 -29.77 16.32 -34.59
N PRO A 87 -29.81 14.98 -34.57
CA PRO A 87 -29.11 14.17 -33.58
C PRO A 87 -27.62 13.97 -33.89
N LEU A 88 -26.86 13.43 -32.93
CA LEU A 88 -25.40 13.19 -33.02
C LEU A 88 -24.99 12.32 -34.23
N ARG A 89 -25.88 11.44 -34.68
CA ARG A 89 -25.66 10.56 -35.85
C ARG A 89 -25.99 11.19 -37.20
N ALA A 90 -26.59 12.38 -37.25
CA ALA A 90 -27.19 12.91 -38.47
C ALA A 90 -26.17 13.28 -39.53
N PHE A 91 -25.08 13.94 -39.12
CA PHE A 91 -24.10 14.51 -40.03
C PHE A 91 -22.69 14.11 -39.64
N SER A 92 -21.88 13.82 -40.67
CA SER A 92 -20.44 13.56 -40.53
C SER A 92 -19.58 14.61 -41.23
N ARG A 93 -20.21 15.62 -41.85
CA ARG A 93 -19.57 16.71 -42.57
C ARG A 93 -20.05 18.04 -42.01
N ARG A 94 -19.10 18.96 -41.81
CA ARG A 94 -19.36 20.28 -41.24
C ARG A 94 -20.32 21.10 -42.11
N GLU A 95 -20.16 21.03 -43.43
CA GLU A 95 -20.95 21.82 -44.38
C GLU A 95 -22.44 21.50 -44.31
N ASP A 96 -22.80 20.25 -44.00
CA ASP A 96 -24.20 19.83 -43.86
C ASP A 96 -24.80 20.32 -42.53
N MET A 97 -24.01 20.33 -41.45
CA MET A 97 -24.40 20.94 -40.17
C MET A 97 -24.61 22.45 -40.31
N GLU A 98 -23.72 23.13 -41.04
CA GLU A 98 -23.81 24.57 -41.33
C GLU A 98 -25.10 24.92 -42.08
N ARG A 99 -25.49 24.10 -43.05
CA ARG A 99 -26.75 24.26 -43.77
C ARG A 99 -27.95 24.10 -42.82
N ALA A 100 -27.96 23.04 -42.01
CA ALA A 100 -29.06 22.77 -41.08
C ALA A 100 -29.24 23.88 -40.01
N ILE A 101 -28.14 24.47 -39.52
CA ILE A 101 -28.19 25.56 -38.53
C ILE A 101 -28.66 26.88 -39.16
N ARG A 102 -28.29 27.14 -40.42
CA ARG A 102 -28.73 28.33 -41.16
C ARG A 102 -30.24 28.37 -41.33
N ASP A 103 -30.87 27.21 -41.50
CA ASP A 103 -32.29 27.06 -41.78
C ASP A 103 -33.16 26.98 -40.49
N LEU A 104 -32.57 27.19 -39.31
CA LEU A 104 -33.30 27.17 -38.04
C LEU A 104 -34.42 28.20 -38.00
N VAL A 105 -35.59 27.84 -37.46
CA VAL A 105 -36.72 28.77 -37.29
C VAL A 105 -37.06 28.89 -35.80
N PRO A 106 -37.10 30.10 -35.21
CA PRO A 106 -37.45 30.31 -33.81
C PRO A 106 -38.86 29.80 -33.47
N LEU A 107 -39.04 29.25 -32.27
CA LEU A 107 -40.32 28.72 -31.79
C LEU A 107 -41.21 29.79 -31.11
N ALA A 108 -40.60 30.79 -30.45
CA ALA A 108 -41.24 31.96 -29.84
C ALA A 108 -42.33 31.69 -28.77
N GLN A 109 -42.17 30.62 -27.97
CA GLN A 109 -43.05 30.26 -26.85
C GLN A 109 -42.39 30.48 -25.47
N GLY A 110 -42.69 29.67 -24.45
CA GLY A 110 -42.09 29.75 -23.11
C GLY A 110 -40.62 29.32 -23.07
N THR A 111 -40.00 29.36 -21.88
CA THR A 111 -38.56 29.12 -21.67
C THR A 111 -38.36 27.96 -20.70
N MET A 112 -38.59 26.73 -21.18
CA MET A 112 -38.49 25.49 -20.38
C MET A 112 -37.09 24.88 -20.47
N THR A 113 -36.10 25.54 -19.88
CA THR A 113 -34.69 25.10 -19.95
C THR A 113 -34.45 23.80 -19.20
N GLY A 114 -35.13 23.57 -18.07
CA GLY A 114 -35.05 22.32 -17.33
C GLY A 114 -35.51 21.13 -18.17
N LEU A 115 -36.62 21.29 -18.90
CA LEU A 115 -37.10 20.30 -19.87
C LEU A 115 -36.06 20.03 -20.97
N ALA A 116 -35.35 21.06 -21.45
CA ALA A 116 -34.31 20.91 -22.46
C ALA A 116 -33.10 20.13 -21.94
N ILE A 117 -32.65 20.38 -20.70
CA ILE A 117 -31.58 19.60 -20.05
C ILE A 117 -32.02 18.15 -19.87
N GLN A 118 -33.26 17.91 -19.45
CA GLN A 118 -33.80 16.57 -19.29
C GLN A 118 -33.85 15.81 -20.62
N TYR A 119 -34.25 16.48 -21.70
CA TYR A 119 -34.24 15.92 -23.05
C TYR A 119 -32.82 15.62 -23.53
N ALA A 120 -31.87 16.54 -23.31
CA ALA A 120 -30.47 16.31 -23.65
C ALA A 120 -29.93 15.05 -22.95
N MET A 121 -30.17 14.95 -21.64
CA MET A 121 -29.72 13.84 -20.81
C MET A 121 -30.34 12.49 -21.18
N ASN A 122 -31.64 12.44 -21.51
CA ASN A 122 -32.36 11.17 -21.73
C ASN A 122 -32.48 10.76 -23.20
N VAL A 123 -32.40 11.70 -24.13
CA VAL A 123 -32.65 11.46 -25.56
C VAL A 123 -31.44 11.85 -26.39
N ALA A 124 -30.97 13.10 -26.35
CA ALA A 124 -29.91 13.56 -27.24
C ALA A 124 -28.57 12.82 -27.01
N PHE A 125 -28.24 12.50 -25.76
CA PHE A 125 -27.08 11.67 -25.39
C PHE A 125 -27.37 10.16 -25.33
N SER A 126 -28.47 9.70 -25.92
CA SER A 126 -28.75 8.28 -26.03
C SER A 126 -27.98 7.64 -27.18
N VAL A 127 -27.67 6.34 -27.05
CA VAL A 127 -27.04 5.57 -28.14
C VAL A 127 -27.93 5.55 -29.38
N ALA A 128 -29.25 5.58 -29.22
CA ALA A 128 -30.21 5.63 -30.32
C ALA A 128 -30.06 6.91 -31.17
N GLU A 129 -29.71 8.04 -30.54
CA GLU A 129 -29.46 9.31 -31.22
C GLU A 129 -27.99 9.49 -31.66
N GLY A 130 -27.14 8.51 -31.43
CA GLY A 130 -25.75 8.49 -31.93
C GLY A 130 -24.69 8.84 -30.92
N ALA A 131 -25.02 8.98 -29.63
CA ALA A 131 -24.02 9.05 -28.58
C ALA A 131 -23.27 7.72 -28.49
N ARG A 132 -21.99 7.78 -28.13
CA ARG A 132 -21.19 6.56 -27.95
C ARG A 132 -21.57 5.84 -26.66
N PRO A 133 -21.50 4.50 -26.67
CA PRO A 133 -21.76 3.67 -25.49
C PRO A 133 -20.93 4.12 -24.28
N PRO A 134 -21.47 4.07 -23.05
CA PRO A 134 -20.76 4.49 -21.84
C PRO A 134 -19.41 3.79 -21.63
N GLU A 135 -19.25 2.57 -22.15
CA GLU A 135 -18.04 1.76 -22.03
C GLU A 135 -16.85 2.39 -22.76
N GLU A 136 -17.09 3.17 -23.82
CA GLU A 136 -16.05 3.88 -24.56
C GLU A 136 -15.51 5.12 -23.81
N ARG A 137 -16.12 5.50 -22.68
CA ARG A 137 -15.72 6.62 -21.80
C ARG A 137 -15.50 7.95 -22.54
N VAL A 138 -16.36 8.17 -23.51
CA VAL A 138 -16.38 9.36 -24.35
C VAL A 138 -16.93 10.55 -23.58
N PRO A 139 -16.25 11.71 -23.58
CA PRO A 139 -16.80 12.93 -22.98
C PRO A 139 -18.12 13.34 -23.64
N ARG A 140 -19.10 13.72 -22.81
CA ARG A 140 -20.40 14.22 -23.24
C ARG A 140 -20.54 15.66 -22.78
N VAL A 141 -20.61 16.59 -23.73
CA VAL A 141 -20.62 18.04 -23.45
C VAL A 141 -21.91 18.66 -23.97
N ALA A 142 -22.66 19.31 -23.08
CA ALA A 142 -23.83 20.11 -23.42
C ALA A 142 -23.48 21.59 -23.36
N VAL A 143 -23.70 22.32 -24.46
CA VAL A 143 -23.55 23.79 -24.49
C VAL A 143 -24.95 24.40 -24.56
N ILE A 144 -25.40 24.96 -23.45
CA ILE A 144 -26.70 25.61 -23.30
C ILE A 144 -26.55 27.09 -23.62
N VAL A 145 -27.26 27.57 -24.64
CA VAL A 145 -27.24 28.98 -25.06
C VAL A 145 -28.61 29.59 -24.80
N THR A 146 -28.69 30.60 -23.93
CA THR A 146 -29.97 31.24 -23.53
C THR A 146 -29.82 32.74 -23.26
N ASP A 147 -30.90 33.50 -23.43
CA ASP A 147 -30.97 34.94 -23.15
C ASP A 147 -31.65 35.28 -21.82
N GLY A 148 -32.22 34.28 -21.13
CA GLY A 148 -33.33 34.52 -20.20
C GLY A 148 -33.34 33.66 -18.95
N ARG A 149 -34.33 33.95 -18.07
CA ARG A 149 -34.60 33.15 -16.88
C ARG A 149 -35.50 31.97 -17.24
N PRO A 150 -35.15 30.75 -16.81
CA PRO A 150 -36.00 29.59 -17.02
C PRO A 150 -37.34 29.75 -16.28
N GLN A 151 -38.40 29.20 -16.87
CA GLN A 151 -39.74 29.16 -16.27
C GLN A 151 -39.96 27.88 -15.43
N ASP A 152 -38.98 26.97 -15.44
CA ASP A 152 -38.95 25.71 -14.71
C ASP A 152 -37.69 25.56 -13.84
N ARG A 153 -37.61 24.46 -13.08
CA ARG A 153 -36.49 24.19 -12.18
C ARG A 153 -35.30 23.61 -12.94
N VAL A 154 -34.21 24.36 -13.00
CA VAL A 154 -33.01 23.94 -13.71
C VAL A 154 -31.93 23.30 -12.84
N ALA A 155 -31.81 23.71 -11.57
CA ALA A 155 -30.72 23.28 -10.70
C ALA A 155 -30.71 21.77 -10.44
N GLU A 156 -31.87 21.20 -10.12
CA GLU A 156 -32.04 19.77 -9.82
C GLU A 156 -31.74 18.90 -11.06
N VAL A 157 -32.25 19.29 -12.23
CA VAL A 157 -32.07 18.54 -13.48
C VAL A 157 -30.62 18.65 -13.97
N ALA A 158 -30.01 19.83 -13.87
CA ALA A 158 -28.60 20.02 -14.20
C ALA A 158 -27.70 19.17 -13.29
N ALA A 159 -28.00 19.07 -11.99
CA ALA A 159 -27.28 18.19 -11.08
C ALA A 159 -27.38 16.71 -11.50
N GLN A 160 -28.55 16.26 -11.95
CA GLN A 160 -28.72 14.89 -12.46
C GLN A 160 -27.92 14.66 -13.74
N ALA A 161 -27.91 15.62 -14.67
CA ALA A 161 -27.11 15.54 -15.89
C ALA A 161 -25.60 15.44 -15.58
N ARG A 162 -25.10 16.28 -14.67
CA ARG A 162 -23.70 16.21 -14.19
C ARG A 162 -23.37 14.89 -13.53
N ALA A 163 -24.28 14.35 -12.71
CA ALA A 163 -24.10 13.04 -12.08
C ALA A 163 -24.02 11.88 -13.08
N ARG A 164 -24.51 12.07 -14.32
CA ARG A 164 -24.37 11.13 -15.44
C ARG A 164 -23.14 11.39 -16.31
N GLY A 165 -22.23 12.26 -15.88
CA GLY A 165 -21.01 12.61 -16.60
C GLY A 165 -21.22 13.52 -17.80
N ILE A 166 -22.34 14.26 -17.83
CA ILE A 166 -22.57 15.30 -18.85
C ILE A 166 -22.01 16.61 -18.30
N GLU A 167 -20.99 17.13 -18.97
CA GLU A 167 -20.41 18.43 -18.68
C GLU A 167 -21.25 19.53 -19.34
N ILE A 168 -21.59 20.57 -18.59
CA ILE A 168 -22.54 21.62 -19.00
C ILE A 168 -21.85 22.97 -19.03
N TYR A 169 -21.79 23.56 -20.23
CA TYR A 169 -21.41 24.94 -20.47
C TYR A 169 -22.68 25.79 -20.61
N ALA A 170 -22.79 26.85 -19.81
CA ALA A 170 -23.92 27.78 -19.86
C ALA A 170 -23.46 29.11 -20.49
N VAL A 171 -24.03 29.44 -21.63
CA VAL A 171 -23.72 30.63 -22.42
C VAL A 171 -24.93 31.56 -22.38
N GLY A 172 -24.77 32.66 -21.67
CA GLY A 172 -25.73 33.74 -21.62
C GLY A 172 -25.52 34.71 -22.78
N VAL A 173 -26.56 35.05 -23.51
CA VAL A 173 -26.52 36.10 -24.55
C VAL A 173 -27.19 37.37 -24.02
N GLN A 174 -26.49 38.50 -24.12
CA GLN A 174 -26.96 39.83 -23.68
C GLN A 174 -27.44 39.89 -22.23
N ARG A 175 -28.75 39.90 -21.98
CA ARG A 175 -29.37 40.17 -20.67
C ARG A 175 -29.62 38.89 -19.86
N ALA A 176 -28.82 37.86 -20.11
CA ALA A 176 -28.96 36.57 -19.47
C ALA A 176 -28.78 36.65 -17.95
N ASP A 177 -29.58 35.86 -17.23
CA ASP A 177 -29.53 35.80 -15.78
C ASP A 177 -28.39 34.90 -15.31
N VAL A 178 -27.31 35.52 -14.83
CA VAL A 178 -26.09 34.82 -14.38
C VAL A 178 -26.37 33.80 -13.27
N GLY A 179 -27.34 34.08 -12.39
CA GLY A 179 -27.75 33.14 -11.33
C GLY A 179 -28.27 31.82 -11.90
N SER A 180 -29.13 31.91 -12.91
CA SER A 180 -29.69 30.76 -13.62
C SER A 180 -28.61 30.01 -14.41
N LEU A 181 -27.71 30.71 -15.10
CA LEU A 181 -26.59 30.09 -15.82
C LEU A 181 -25.68 29.30 -14.86
N ARG A 182 -25.34 29.88 -13.71
CA ARG A 182 -24.54 29.23 -12.66
C ARG A 182 -25.23 28.02 -12.05
N ALA A 183 -26.57 28.02 -11.95
CA ALA A 183 -27.32 26.87 -11.45
C ALA A 183 -27.27 25.67 -12.42
N MET A 184 -27.07 25.92 -13.71
CA MET A 184 -27.02 24.89 -14.76
C MET A 184 -25.61 24.38 -15.04
N ALA A 185 -24.64 25.29 -15.10
CA ALA A 185 -23.26 25.00 -15.47
C ALA A 185 -22.58 23.98 -14.55
N SER A 186 -21.54 23.32 -15.08
CA SER A 186 -20.67 22.46 -14.28
C SER A 186 -19.64 23.27 -13.50
N PRO A 187 -19.22 22.82 -12.30
CA PRO A 187 -18.06 23.39 -11.64
C PRO A 187 -16.77 23.10 -12.42
N PRO A 188 -15.77 24.00 -12.41
CA PRO A 188 -15.78 25.32 -11.79
C PRO A 188 -16.54 26.35 -12.66
N LEU A 189 -17.32 27.22 -12.02
CA LEU A 189 -18.28 28.11 -12.70
C LEU A 189 -17.63 29.20 -13.55
N ASP A 190 -16.44 29.65 -13.17
CA ASP A 190 -15.61 30.60 -13.92
C ASP A 190 -15.09 30.01 -15.24
N GLU A 191 -15.13 28.69 -15.41
CA GLU A 191 -14.74 28.02 -16.65
C GLU A 191 -15.95 27.54 -17.49
N HIS A 192 -17.15 27.54 -16.93
CA HIS A 192 -18.34 26.95 -17.56
C HIS A 192 -19.49 27.93 -17.76
N VAL A 193 -19.38 29.17 -17.27
CA VAL A 193 -20.38 30.23 -17.45
C VAL A 193 -19.80 31.36 -18.27
N PHE A 194 -20.43 31.63 -19.41
CA PHE A 194 -19.98 32.65 -20.36
C PHE A 194 -21.08 33.65 -20.62
N LEU A 195 -20.70 34.92 -20.73
CA LEU A 195 -21.60 36.01 -21.13
C LEU A 195 -21.12 36.56 -22.46
N VAL A 196 -21.94 36.35 -23.49
CA VAL A 196 -21.70 36.84 -24.84
C VAL A 196 -22.49 38.12 -25.00
N GLU A 197 -21.81 39.25 -24.80
CA GLU A 197 -22.37 40.59 -24.98
C GLU A 197 -22.17 41.10 -26.43
N SER A 198 -21.19 40.57 -27.16
CA SER A 198 -20.86 40.95 -28.55
C SER A 198 -20.32 39.77 -29.37
N PHE A 199 -20.26 39.93 -30.70
CA PHE A 199 -19.73 38.92 -31.62
C PHE A 199 -18.22 38.67 -31.42
N ASP A 200 -17.46 39.65 -30.92
CA ASP A 200 -16.01 39.49 -30.69
C ASP A 200 -15.73 38.50 -29.54
N LEU A 201 -16.61 38.47 -28.52
CA LEU A 201 -16.56 37.51 -27.41
C LEU A 201 -16.90 36.08 -27.83
N ILE A 202 -17.52 35.88 -28.99
CA ILE A 202 -17.82 34.56 -29.55
C ILE A 202 -16.53 33.87 -30.02
N GLN A 203 -15.61 34.61 -30.64
CA GLN A 203 -14.32 34.05 -31.01
C GLN A 203 -13.48 33.71 -29.78
N GLU A 204 -13.54 34.54 -28.74
CA GLU A 204 -12.84 34.26 -27.48
C GLU A 204 -13.40 33.01 -26.80
N PHE A 205 -14.72 32.88 -26.70
CA PHE A 205 -15.34 31.63 -26.25
C PHE A 205 -14.94 30.47 -27.14
N GLY A 206 -14.97 30.62 -28.47
CA GLY A 206 -14.58 29.56 -29.39
C GLY A 206 -13.15 29.10 -29.21
N LEU A 207 -12.21 30.01 -28.95
CA LEU A 207 -10.82 29.69 -28.65
C LEU A 207 -10.64 29.05 -27.28
N GLN A 208 -11.35 29.51 -26.25
CA GLN A 208 -11.30 28.93 -24.91
C GLN A 208 -11.98 27.55 -24.87
N PHE A 209 -13.16 27.43 -25.46
CA PHE A 209 -13.90 26.19 -25.63
C PHE A 209 -13.09 25.21 -26.46
N GLN A 210 -12.52 25.63 -27.60
CA GLN A 210 -11.59 24.81 -28.35
C GLN A 210 -10.36 24.49 -27.53
N SER A 211 -9.68 25.41 -26.84
CA SER A 211 -8.48 25.08 -26.04
C SER A 211 -8.75 24.12 -24.88
N ARG A 212 -10.01 23.93 -24.49
CA ARG A 212 -10.44 22.98 -23.45
C ARG A 212 -10.90 21.66 -24.03
N LEU A 213 -11.60 21.69 -25.17
CA LEU A 213 -11.93 20.48 -25.97
C LEU A 213 -10.70 19.88 -26.64
N CYS A 214 -9.76 20.74 -26.99
CA CYS A 214 -8.41 20.45 -27.37
C CYS A 214 -7.67 20.14 -26.09
N ALA A 215 -7.23 18.90 -25.95
CA ALA A 215 -5.88 18.76 -25.43
C ALA A 215 -4.99 19.54 -26.42
N ILE A 216 -4.67 20.82 -26.13
CA ILE A 216 -3.45 21.40 -26.68
C ILE A 216 -2.41 20.37 -26.36
N ASP A 217 -1.84 19.73 -27.38
CA ASP A 217 -0.81 18.75 -27.11
C ASP A 217 0.45 19.49 -26.69
N TYR A 218 0.49 19.91 -25.43
CA TYR A 218 1.61 20.58 -24.81
C TYR A 218 2.91 19.76 -24.94
N CYS A 219 2.77 18.45 -25.16
CA CYS A 219 3.87 17.54 -25.42
C CYS A 219 4.44 17.66 -26.84
N SER A 220 3.65 18.11 -27.82
CA SER A 220 4.11 18.32 -29.21
C SER A 220 5.02 19.55 -29.39
N PHE A 221 5.10 20.46 -28.42
CA PHE A 221 6.01 21.62 -28.50
C PHE A 221 7.48 21.28 -28.19
N GLY A 222 7.76 20.06 -27.71
CA GLY A 222 9.12 19.58 -27.44
C GLY A 222 9.83 20.27 -26.25
N ASN A 223 9.14 21.13 -25.50
CA ASN A 223 9.71 21.87 -24.35
C ASN A 223 9.14 21.43 -23.00
N HIS A 224 8.41 20.32 -22.94
CA HIS A 224 7.67 19.88 -21.76
C HIS A 224 8.55 19.38 -20.59
N SER A 225 9.85 19.18 -20.81
CA SER A 225 10.85 18.83 -19.78
C SER A 225 10.49 17.62 -18.88
N CYS A 226 9.60 16.74 -19.35
CA CYS A 226 9.22 15.52 -18.61
C CYS A 226 10.30 14.47 -18.75
N GLN A 227 10.66 13.80 -17.65
CA GLN A 227 11.62 12.71 -17.69
C GLN A 227 11.09 11.47 -18.42
N HIS A 228 9.80 11.16 -18.25
CA HIS A 228 9.14 10.03 -18.90
C HIS A 228 8.11 10.50 -19.94
N GLU A 229 6.83 10.26 -19.69
CA GLU A 229 5.77 10.63 -20.62
C GLU A 229 5.25 12.01 -20.28
N CYS A 230 4.93 12.76 -21.33
CA CYS A 230 4.16 13.98 -21.18
C CYS A 230 2.71 13.66 -21.54
N VAL A 231 1.80 14.13 -20.70
CA VAL A 231 0.37 14.04 -20.94
C VAL A 231 -0.18 15.45 -20.98
N SER A 232 -0.85 15.74 -22.09
CA SER A 232 -1.46 17.05 -22.32
C SER A 232 -2.79 17.12 -21.58
N THR A 233 -2.86 18.00 -20.58
CA THR A 233 -4.06 18.25 -19.79
C THR A 233 -4.59 19.66 -20.05
N PRO A 234 -5.89 19.95 -19.83
CA PRO A 234 -6.46 21.29 -20.03
C PRO A 234 -5.78 22.42 -19.22
N GLY A 235 -5.00 22.07 -18.18
CA GLY A 235 -4.20 23.00 -17.37
C GLY A 235 -2.71 23.10 -17.72
N GLY A 236 -2.24 22.45 -18.80
CA GLY A 236 -0.83 22.44 -19.22
C GLY A 236 -0.23 21.02 -19.39
N PRO A 237 1.06 20.90 -19.79
CA PRO A 237 1.74 19.61 -19.85
C PRO A 237 1.93 19.08 -18.44
N ARG A 238 1.41 17.88 -18.17
CA ARG A 238 1.68 17.16 -16.93
C ARG A 238 2.57 15.97 -17.24
N CYS A 239 3.62 15.80 -16.45
CA CYS A 239 4.47 14.63 -16.61
C CYS A 239 3.79 13.41 -15.98
N HIS A 240 3.75 12.31 -16.73
CA HIS A 240 3.31 11.01 -16.28
C HIS A 240 4.52 10.08 -16.23
N CYS A 241 4.65 9.40 -15.11
CA CYS A 241 5.70 8.43 -14.92
C CYS A 241 5.21 7.07 -15.39
N ARG A 242 6.04 6.38 -16.19
CA ARG A 242 5.78 5.01 -16.63
C ARG A 242 5.52 4.11 -15.42
N GLU A 243 4.82 3.00 -15.66
CA GLU A 243 4.43 2.03 -14.64
C GLU A 243 5.61 1.73 -13.68
N GLY A 244 5.35 1.74 -12.37
CA GLY A 244 6.35 1.59 -11.31
C GLY A 244 7.25 2.80 -11.04
N HIS A 245 6.86 4.01 -11.43
CA HIS A 245 7.51 5.28 -11.07
C HIS A 245 6.51 6.30 -10.50
N ASP A 246 6.95 7.11 -9.54
CA ASP A 246 6.20 8.23 -8.97
C ASP A 246 6.77 9.58 -9.39
N LEU A 247 5.87 10.53 -9.60
CA LEU A 247 6.22 11.89 -9.98
C LEU A 247 6.73 12.66 -8.75
N GLN A 248 7.95 13.18 -8.85
CA GLN A 248 8.57 13.95 -7.78
C GLN A 248 7.87 15.31 -7.58
N PRO A 249 8.11 15.98 -6.43
CA PRO A 249 7.50 17.28 -6.12
C PRO A 249 7.82 18.39 -7.12
N ASP A 250 8.88 18.24 -7.93
CA ASP A 250 9.22 19.16 -9.01
C ASP A 250 8.23 19.11 -10.20
N GLY A 251 7.33 18.12 -10.21
CA GLY A 251 6.32 17.91 -11.23
C GLY A 251 6.86 17.44 -12.58
N ARG A 252 8.15 17.07 -12.67
CA ARG A 252 8.86 16.77 -13.94
C ARG A 252 9.65 15.47 -13.90
N SER A 253 10.29 15.21 -12.77
CA SER A 253 11.16 14.06 -12.59
C SER A 253 10.36 12.86 -12.08
N CYS A 254 10.69 11.68 -12.58
CA CYS A 254 10.10 10.42 -12.20
C CYS A 254 11.11 9.62 -11.39
N GLN A 255 10.81 9.40 -10.12
CA GLN A 255 11.55 8.48 -9.28
C GLN A 255 10.92 7.09 -9.41
N VAL A 256 11.73 6.04 -9.35
CA VAL A 256 11.23 4.68 -9.17
C VAL A 256 10.28 4.68 -7.97
N ARG A 257 9.04 4.22 -8.18
CA ARG A 257 8.04 4.12 -7.12
C ARG A 257 8.65 3.21 -6.07
N ASP A 258 8.80 3.74 -4.87
CA ASP A 258 9.26 2.92 -3.77
C ASP A 258 8.09 2.02 -3.36
N LEU A 259 8.04 0.84 -3.98
CA LEU A 259 7.03 -0.18 -3.77
C LEU A 259 6.99 -0.64 -2.30
N CYS A 260 8.05 -0.36 -1.54
CA CYS A 260 8.16 -0.64 -0.11
C CYS A 260 7.52 0.43 0.79
N ASN A 261 7.23 1.63 0.31
CA ASN A 261 6.52 2.67 1.09
C ASN A 261 4.98 2.60 0.92
N GLY A 262 4.47 1.64 0.14
CA GLY A 262 3.04 1.37 -0.04
C GLY A 262 2.43 0.54 1.09
N VAL A 263 1.10 0.57 1.23
CA VAL A 263 0.36 0.11 2.42
C VAL A 263 0.33 -1.41 2.63
N ASP A 264 0.72 -2.26 1.67
CA ASP A 264 0.92 -3.69 1.94
C ASP A 264 1.74 -4.37 0.82
N HIS A 265 3.07 -4.42 0.97
CA HIS A 265 3.96 -5.14 0.06
C HIS A 265 4.14 -6.62 0.45
N GLY A 266 3.58 -7.06 1.59
CA GLY A 266 3.60 -8.46 2.02
C GLY A 266 4.98 -9.08 2.28
N CYS A 267 6.06 -8.27 2.38
CA CYS A 267 7.37 -8.77 2.80
C CYS A 267 7.37 -9.01 4.30
N GLU A 268 7.89 -10.16 4.74
CA GLU A 268 7.96 -10.48 6.17
C GLU A 268 8.96 -9.62 6.94
N PHE A 269 10.08 -9.23 6.32
CA PHE A 269 11.14 -8.46 6.98
C PHE A 269 11.43 -7.13 6.27
N GLN A 270 12.44 -7.11 5.38
CA GLN A 270 12.83 -5.89 4.69
C GLN A 270 12.36 -5.96 3.26
N CYS A 271 11.71 -4.89 2.78
CA CYS A 271 11.45 -4.71 1.37
C CYS A 271 12.53 -3.81 0.80
N VAL A 272 13.12 -4.19 -0.34
CA VAL A 272 14.03 -3.32 -1.10
C VAL A 272 13.48 -3.14 -2.50
N SER A 273 13.20 -1.88 -2.83
CA SER A 273 12.77 -1.47 -4.17
C SER A 273 13.94 -1.59 -5.14
N GLU A 274 13.70 -2.29 -6.24
CA GLU A 274 14.69 -2.67 -7.23
C GLU A 274 14.17 -2.34 -8.63
N GLY A 275 14.30 -1.06 -8.99
CA GLY A 275 13.67 -0.52 -10.19
C GLY A 275 12.15 -0.72 -10.16
N LEU A 276 11.59 -1.34 -11.19
CA LEU A 276 10.14 -1.56 -11.31
C LEU A 276 9.58 -2.70 -10.47
N SER A 277 10.42 -3.37 -9.68
CA SER A 277 10.05 -4.49 -8.81
C SER A 277 10.52 -4.22 -7.39
N TYR A 278 10.05 -4.99 -6.44
CA TYR A 278 10.69 -5.07 -5.13
C TYR A 278 11.05 -6.53 -4.89
N ARG A 279 12.10 -6.73 -4.11
CA ARG A 279 12.39 -8.02 -3.52
C ARG A 279 12.36 -7.89 -2.01
N CYS A 280 11.85 -8.93 -1.37
CA CYS A 280 11.98 -9.03 0.07
C CYS A 280 13.38 -9.53 0.37
N LEU A 281 14.08 -8.81 1.24
CA LEU A 281 15.34 -9.23 1.81
C LEU A 281 15.08 -9.86 3.17
N CYS A 282 15.86 -10.89 3.42
CA CYS A 282 15.92 -11.54 4.70
C CYS A 282 17.18 -11.11 5.43
N PRO A 283 17.14 -11.05 6.77
CA PRO A 283 18.32 -10.76 7.57
C PRO A 283 19.42 -11.81 7.30
N GLU A 284 20.67 -11.48 7.63
CA GLU A 284 21.80 -12.37 7.36
C GLU A 284 21.58 -13.76 7.98
N GLY A 285 21.83 -14.82 7.21
CA GLY A 285 21.61 -16.21 7.65
C GLY A 285 20.21 -16.78 7.36
N ARG A 286 19.26 -15.98 6.83
CA ARG A 286 17.96 -16.46 6.36
C ARG A 286 17.88 -16.37 4.82
N GLN A 287 17.25 -17.35 4.19
CA GLN A 287 16.98 -17.31 2.74
C GLN A 287 15.54 -16.90 2.49
N LEU A 288 15.23 -16.37 1.32
CA LEU A 288 13.86 -16.03 0.92
C LEU A 288 13.11 -17.31 0.50
N GLN A 289 11.88 -17.51 0.99
CA GLN A 289 11.08 -18.70 0.63
C GLN A 289 10.67 -18.68 -0.84
N ALA A 290 10.18 -19.82 -1.32
CA ALA A 290 9.68 -19.98 -2.69
C ALA A 290 8.50 -19.05 -3.04
N ASP A 291 7.83 -18.48 -2.04
CA ASP A 291 6.78 -17.48 -2.24
C ASP A 291 7.31 -16.07 -2.55
N GLY A 292 8.64 -15.86 -2.43
CA GLY A 292 9.31 -14.59 -2.69
C GLY A 292 9.00 -13.47 -1.68
N LYS A 293 8.33 -13.78 -0.57
CA LYS A 293 7.78 -12.78 0.37
C LYS A 293 8.09 -13.08 1.82
N SER A 294 7.87 -14.32 2.22
CA SER A 294 8.27 -14.78 3.52
C SER A 294 9.75 -15.06 3.49
N CYS A 295 10.44 -14.59 4.51
CA CYS A 295 11.73 -15.15 4.77
C CYS A 295 11.50 -16.58 5.17
N ASN A 296 12.50 -17.42 4.93
CA ASN A 296 12.65 -18.57 5.77
C ASN A 296 12.71 -17.93 7.15
N ARG A 297 11.59 -17.96 7.89
CA ARG A 297 11.67 -18.12 9.33
C ARG A 297 12.78 -19.14 9.49
N CYS A 298 13.59 -19.03 10.52
CA CYS A 298 14.04 -20.31 11.02
C CYS A 298 12.74 -21.11 11.14
N ARG A 299 12.49 -22.09 10.23
CA ARG A 299 11.66 -23.21 10.59
C ARG A 299 12.21 -23.53 11.96
N GLU A 300 11.37 -23.73 12.96
CA GLU A 300 11.87 -24.38 14.15
C GLU A 300 12.62 -25.63 13.66
N GLY A 301 13.94 -25.55 13.74
CA GLY A 301 14.76 -25.83 12.56
C GLY A 301 15.49 -27.10 12.73
N HIS A 302 14.77 -28.20 12.53
CA HIS A 302 15.34 -29.49 12.28
C HIS A 302 16.52 -29.82 13.22
N VAL A 303 16.29 -29.92 14.53
CA VAL A 303 17.36 -30.34 15.45
C VAL A 303 17.16 -31.79 15.86
N ASP A 304 18.25 -32.55 15.79
CA ASP A 304 18.31 -33.82 16.48
C ASP A 304 18.83 -33.53 17.90
N LEU A 305 17.95 -33.61 18.89
CA LEU A 305 18.26 -33.34 20.30
C LEU A 305 18.32 -34.67 21.06
N VAL A 306 19.47 -34.98 21.64
CA VAL A 306 19.64 -36.14 22.52
C VAL A 306 19.87 -35.67 23.95
N LEU A 307 18.98 -36.09 24.85
CA LEU A 307 19.03 -35.81 26.28
C LEU A 307 19.78 -36.95 26.99
N LEU A 308 20.90 -36.65 27.65
CA LEU A 308 21.65 -37.60 28.45
C LEU A 308 21.35 -37.34 29.92
N VAL A 309 20.66 -38.27 30.57
CA VAL A 309 20.20 -38.10 31.96
C VAL A 309 20.95 -39.06 32.89
N ASP A 310 21.63 -38.48 33.87
CA ASP A 310 22.31 -39.23 34.93
C ASP A 310 21.30 -39.83 35.92
N GLY A 311 21.17 -41.16 35.86
CA GLY A 311 20.37 -41.99 36.75
C GLY A 311 21.20 -42.67 37.85
N SER A 312 22.39 -42.16 38.15
CA SER A 312 23.28 -42.69 39.18
C SER A 312 22.79 -42.42 40.59
N LYS A 313 23.31 -43.18 41.56
CA LYS A 313 22.97 -43.09 42.98
C LYS A 313 23.28 -41.71 43.58
N SER A 314 24.27 -40.98 43.07
CA SER A 314 24.70 -39.69 43.62
C SER A 314 23.71 -38.57 43.35
N VAL A 315 22.97 -38.65 42.22
CA VAL A 315 21.88 -37.72 41.87
C VAL A 315 20.74 -37.79 42.88
N ARG A 316 20.39 -38.99 43.40
CA ARG A 316 19.26 -39.30 44.28
C ARG A 316 17.87 -39.22 43.58
N PRO A 317 16.88 -39.99 44.05
CA PRO A 317 15.55 -40.01 43.44
C PRO A 317 14.83 -38.65 43.38
N GLN A 318 14.99 -37.81 44.41
CA GLN A 318 14.30 -36.50 44.45
C GLN A 318 14.80 -35.57 43.34
N ASN A 319 16.11 -35.52 43.09
CA ASN A 319 16.67 -34.70 42.03
C ASN A 319 16.38 -35.31 40.66
N PHE A 320 16.34 -36.63 40.54
CA PHE A 320 15.98 -37.29 39.28
C PHE A 320 14.57 -36.91 38.81
N GLU A 321 13.60 -36.81 39.74
CA GLU A 321 12.27 -36.31 39.42
C GLU A 321 12.26 -34.82 39.02
N LEU A 322 13.18 -34.00 39.56
CA LEU A 322 13.37 -32.62 39.08
C LEU A 322 13.90 -32.60 37.64
N VAL A 323 14.86 -33.47 37.30
CA VAL A 323 15.38 -33.57 35.93
C VAL A 323 14.26 -33.97 34.95
N LYS A 324 13.41 -34.93 35.30
CA LYS A 324 12.25 -35.32 34.46
C LYS A 324 11.29 -34.16 34.20
N ARG A 325 11.00 -33.34 35.23
CA ARG A 325 10.19 -32.13 35.08
C ARG A 325 10.88 -31.10 34.19
N PHE A 326 12.18 -30.90 34.38
CA PHE A 326 12.97 -29.96 33.59
C PHE A 326 13.03 -30.35 32.12
N VAL A 327 13.24 -31.63 31.82
CA VAL A 327 13.16 -32.18 30.46
C VAL A 327 11.78 -31.91 29.85
N ASN A 328 10.69 -32.13 30.59
CA ASN A 328 9.35 -31.85 30.09
C ASN A 328 9.13 -30.36 29.81
N GLN A 329 9.67 -29.48 30.64
CA GLN A 329 9.62 -28.03 30.40
C GLN A 329 10.37 -27.67 29.12
N ILE A 330 11.56 -28.23 28.88
CA ILE A 330 12.28 -28.03 27.62
C ILE A 330 11.43 -28.47 26.43
N VAL A 331 10.81 -29.65 26.52
CA VAL A 331 9.97 -30.19 25.44
C VAL A 331 8.76 -29.30 25.15
N ASP A 332 8.22 -28.59 26.14
CA ASP A 332 7.12 -27.63 25.93
C ASP A 332 7.52 -26.43 25.06
N PHE A 333 8.82 -26.11 24.95
CA PHE A 333 9.35 -25.02 24.12
C PHE A 333 9.84 -25.46 22.75
N LEU A 334 9.82 -26.77 22.46
CA LEU A 334 10.30 -27.33 21.20
C LEU A 334 9.14 -27.65 20.27
N ASP A 335 9.28 -27.33 18.99
CA ASP A 335 8.41 -27.87 17.94
C ASP A 335 8.79 -29.32 17.64
N VAL A 336 8.29 -30.24 18.48
CA VAL A 336 8.53 -31.68 18.33
C VAL A 336 7.62 -32.25 17.25
N SER A 337 8.22 -32.59 16.11
CA SER A 337 7.57 -33.25 14.98
C SER A 337 8.57 -34.05 14.14
N PRO A 338 8.14 -35.00 13.30
CA PRO A 338 9.04 -35.75 12.41
C PRO A 338 9.84 -34.85 11.46
N GLU A 339 9.22 -33.74 11.08
CA GLU A 339 9.76 -32.68 10.26
C GLU A 339 10.44 -31.58 11.10
N GLY A 340 10.15 -31.41 12.38
CA GLY A 340 10.75 -30.39 13.26
C GLY A 340 11.91 -30.94 14.10
N THR A 341 11.79 -30.79 15.42
CA THR A 341 12.75 -31.31 16.41
C THR A 341 12.51 -32.79 16.69
N ARG A 342 13.55 -33.61 16.54
CA ARG A 342 13.53 -35.02 16.95
C ARG A 342 14.21 -35.14 18.29
N VAL A 343 13.52 -35.71 19.27
CA VAL A 343 14.05 -35.86 20.64
C VAL A 343 14.33 -37.32 20.94
N GLY A 344 15.53 -37.59 21.42
CA GLY A 344 15.95 -38.88 21.96
C GLY A 344 16.37 -38.74 23.43
N LEU A 345 16.19 -39.79 24.22
CA LEU A 345 16.59 -39.78 25.63
C LEU A 345 17.40 -41.03 25.97
N VAL A 346 18.55 -40.79 26.57
CA VAL A 346 19.49 -41.79 27.05
C VAL A 346 19.68 -41.58 28.54
N GLN A 347 19.45 -42.64 29.33
CA GLN A 347 19.78 -42.65 30.74
C GLN A 347 21.10 -43.39 30.96
N PHE A 348 21.94 -42.90 31.86
CA PHE A 348 23.19 -43.56 32.20
C PHE A 348 23.42 -43.69 33.70
N SER A 349 24.18 -44.73 34.07
CA SER A 349 24.71 -44.96 35.41
C SER A 349 26.02 -45.76 35.27
N SER A 350 26.13 -46.97 35.85
CA SER A 350 27.20 -47.93 35.53
C SER A 350 27.06 -48.56 34.14
N ARG A 351 25.89 -48.37 33.50
CA ARG A 351 25.59 -48.79 32.13
C ARG A 351 24.77 -47.70 31.45
N VAL A 352 24.76 -47.69 30.13
CA VAL A 352 23.96 -46.75 29.32
C VAL A 352 22.73 -47.46 28.79
N ARG A 353 21.57 -46.81 28.84
CA ARG A 353 20.29 -47.30 28.33
C ARG A 353 19.63 -46.21 27.49
N THR A 354 19.38 -46.49 26.21
CA THR A 354 18.49 -45.66 25.39
C THR A 354 17.06 -45.92 25.84
N GLU A 355 16.42 -44.93 26.47
CA GLU A 355 15.00 -45.03 26.86
C GLU A 355 14.12 -44.92 25.61
N PHE A 356 14.47 -44.01 24.71
CA PHE A 356 13.92 -43.95 23.36
C PHE A 356 14.88 -43.27 22.37
N PRO A 357 14.97 -43.80 21.12
CA PRO A 357 15.80 -43.21 20.08
C PRO A 357 15.15 -41.98 19.45
N LEU A 358 15.90 -41.26 18.61
CA LEU A 358 15.37 -40.17 17.80
C LEU A 358 14.27 -40.71 16.88
N GLY A 359 13.24 -39.90 16.63
CA GLY A 359 12.16 -40.26 15.71
C GLY A 359 11.18 -41.34 16.19
N ARG A 360 11.31 -41.85 17.43
CA ARG A 360 10.30 -42.76 18.02
C ARG A 360 8.95 -42.07 18.23
N TYR A 361 8.99 -40.84 18.74
CA TYR A 361 7.81 -40.04 19.06
C TYR A 361 7.75 -38.82 18.15
N GLY A 362 6.55 -38.51 17.68
CA GLY A 362 6.31 -37.45 16.70
C GLY A 362 5.67 -36.21 17.31
N THR A 363 5.37 -36.20 18.61
CA THR A 363 4.73 -35.06 19.28
C THR A 363 5.30 -34.81 20.66
N ALA A 364 5.25 -33.56 21.12
CA ALA A 364 5.70 -33.16 22.45
C ALA A 364 4.96 -33.92 23.57
N ALA A 365 3.66 -34.20 23.40
CA ALA A 365 2.85 -34.93 24.37
C ALA A 365 3.36 -36.36 24.59
N GLU A 366 3.70 -37.07 23.50
CA GLU A 366 4.23 -38.44 23.57
C GLU A 366 5.61 -38.48 24.24
N VAL A 367 6.50 -37.54 23.87
CA VAL A 367 7.83 -37.42 24.49
C VAL A 367 7.68 -37.18 26.00
N LYS A 368 6.80 -36.26 26.41
CA LYS A 368 6.59 -35.95 27.84
C LYS A 368 6.07 -37.15 28.64
N GLN A 369 5.15 -37.93 28.08
CA GLN A 369 4.68 -39.15 28.72
C GLN A 369 5.79 -40.19 28.84
N ALA A 370 6.59 -40.36 27.79
CA ALA A 370 7.73 -41.28 27.82
C ALA A 370 8.79 -40.88 28.85
N VAL A 371 9.08 -39.57 28.99
CA VAL A 371 10.00 -39.04 30.01
C VAL A 371 9.48 -39.33 31.42
N LEU A 372 8.18 -39.13 31.68
CA LEU A 372 7.59 -39.41 33.00
C LEU A 372 7.66 -40.90 33.37
N ALA A 373 7.62 -41.79 32.39
CA ALA A 373 7.70 -43.24 32.59
C ALA A 373 9.12 -43.77 32.83
N VAL A 374 10.17 -42.94 32.68
CA VAL A 374 11.56 -43.38 32.89
C VAL A 374 11.79 -43.75 34.36
N GLU A 375 12.30 -44.98 34.56
CA GLU A 375 12.68 -45.55 35.86
C GLU A 375 14.15 -45.27 36.19
N TYR A 376 14.41 -44.92 37.46
CA TYR A 376 15.73 -44.62 38.01
C TYR A 376 16.62 -45.87 38.16
N MET A 377 17.92 -45.78 37.84
CA MET A 377 18.83 -46.94 37.72
C MET A 377 19.66 -47.29 38.96
N GLU A 378 19.97 -46.33 39.83
CA GLU A 378 20.62 -46.52 41.15
C GLU A 378 22.03 -47.16 41.16
N ARG A 379 22.96 -46.71 40.31
CA ARG A 379 24.35 -47.25 40.28
C ARG A 379 25.43 -46.16 40.16
N GLY A 380 26.64 -46.52 39.68
CA GLY A 380 27.73 -45.57 39.48
C GLY A 380 27.46 -44.57 38.36
N THR A 381 28.45 -43.75 38.03
CA THR A 381 28.31 -42.62 37.09
C THR A 381 29.38 -42.75 36.01
N MET A 382 29.01 -43.29 34.84
CA MET A 382 29.91 -43.47 33.69
C MET A 382 29.54 -42.48 32.57
N THR A 383 29.87 -41.21 32.78
CA THR A 383 29.53 -40.11 31.87
C THR A 383 30.33 -40.21 30.56
N GLY A 384 31.59 -40.65 30.61
CA GLY A 384 32.41 -40.87 29.41
C GLY A 384 31.79 -41.92 28.49
N LEU A 385 31.32 -43.03 29.06
CA LEU A 385 30.59 -44.07 28.34
C LEU A 385 29.27 -43.56 27.75
N ALA A 386 28.56 -42.66 28.45
CA ALA A 386 27.33 -42.06 27.95
C ALA A 386 27.59 -41.16 26.74
N LEU A 387 28.65 -40.33 26.79
CA LEU A 387 29.07 -39.50 25.66
C LEU A 387 29.50 -40.34 24.46
N ARG A 388 30.25 -41.42 24.69
CA ARG A 388 30.57 -42.41 23.66
C ARG A 388 29.31 -42.94 22.98
N HIS A 389 28.34 -43.37 23.77
CA HIS A 389 27.08 -43.91 23.24
C HIS A 389 26.30 -42.86 22.43
N MET A 390 26.30 -41.60 22.87
CA MET A 390 25.70 -40.49 22.14
C MET A 390 26.31 -40.31 20.75
N VAL A 391 27.64 -40.25 20.68
CA VAL A 391 28.40 -40.01 19.44
C VAL A 391 28.29 -41.20 18.49
N GLU A 392 28.54 -42.42 18.98
CA GLU A 392 28.61 -43.61 18.12
C GLU A 392 27.22 -44.16 17.73
N HIS A 393 26.20 -44.00 18.58
CA HIS A 393 24.91 -44.67 18.41
C HIS A 393 23.74 -43.70 18.35
N SER A 394 23.55 -42.82 19.34
CA SER A 394 22.32 -42.01 19.43
C SER A 394 22.11 -41.07 18.24
N PHE A 395 23.20 -40.53 17.67
CA PHE A 395 23.16 -39.69 16.46
C PHE A 395 23.36 -40.47 15.14
N SER A 396 23.18 -41.79 15.16
CA SER A 396 23.19 -42.61 13.94
C SER A 396 21.83 -42.57 13.24
N GLU A 397 21.83 -42.73 11.92
CA GLU A 397 20.59 -42.81 11.13
C GLU A 397 19.71 -43.99 11.55
N ALA A 398 20.33 -45.09 12.01
CA ALA A 398 19.63 -46.25 12.55
C ALA A 398 18.83 -45.94 13.83
N GLN A 399 19.25 -44.91 14.59
CA GLN A 399 18.54 -44.41 15.76
C GLN A 399 17.65 -43.20 15.42
N GLY A 400 17.38 -42.92 14.14
CA GLY A 400 16.44 -41.89 13.68
C GLY A 400 17.04 -40.49 13.53
N ALA A 401 18.36 -40.34 13.69
CA ALA A 401 19.06 -39.12 13.32
C ALA A 401 18.95 -38.88 11.81
N ARG A 402 18.93 -37.61 11.41
CA ARG A 402 18.88 -37.25 9.99
C ARG A 402 20.25 -37.41 9.34
N PRO A 403 20.28 -37.73 8.01
CA PRO A 403 21.53 -37.84 7.28
C PRO A 403 22.38 -36.59 7.38
N ARG A 404 23.70 -36.76 7.53
CA ARG A 404 24.67 -35.65 7.62
C ARG A 404 24.58 -34.68 6.45
N ALA A 405 24.21 -35.18 5.26
CA ALA A 405 24.03 -34.37 4.04
C ALA A 405 22.95 -33.29 4.17
N LEU A 406 21.99 -33.45 5.09
CA LEU A 406 20.95 -32.44 5.35
C LEU A 406 21.43 -31.32 6.29
N ASN A 407 22.65 -31.40 6.80
CA ASN A 407 23.29 -30.41 7.68
C ASN A 407 22.41 -29.99 8.88
N VAL A 408 21.72 -30.98 9.45
CA VAL A 408 20.83 -30.84 10.60
C VAL A 408 21.67 -30.67 11.87
N PRO A 409 21.46 -29.61 12.67
CA PRO A 409 22.13 -29.43 13.95
C PRO A 409 21.90 -30.62 14.89
N ARG A 410 22.98 -31.06 15.54
CA ARG A 410 22.96 -32.13 16.54
C ARG A 410 23.31 -31.54 17.89
N VAL A 411 22.40 -31.68 18.85
CA VAL A 411 22.54 -31.09 20.18
C VAL A 411 22.46 -32.17 21.25
N GLY A 412 23.49 -32.25 22.09
CA GLY A 412 23.52 -33.11 23.28
C GLY A 412 23.26 -32.27 24.52
N LEU A 413 22.27 -32.63 25.33
CA LEU A 413 22.01 -31.97 26.62
C LEU A 413 22.24 -32.97 27.75
N VAL A 414 23.30 -32.75 28.53
CA VAL A 414 23.79 -33.68 29.56
C VAL A 414 23.40 -33.18 30.95
N PHE A 415 22.61 -33.96 31.67
CA PHE A 415 22.28 -33.74 33.08
C PHE A 415 23.13 -34.64 33.95
N THR A 416 23.97 -34.08 34.82
CA THR A 416 24.83 -34.87 35.72
C THR A 416 25.20 -34.09 36.98
N ASP A 417 25.60 -34.79 38.05
CA ASP A 417 26.24 -34.19 39.22
C ASP A 417 27.78 -34.16 39.11
N GLY A 418 28.32 -34.37 37.90
CA GLY A 418 29.72 -34.06 37.54
C GLY A 418 30.75 -34.83 38.36
N ARG A 419 30.51 -36.11 38.68
CA ARG A 419 31.51 -36.97 39.34
C ARG A 419 31.64 -38.29 38.60
N SER A 420 32.15 -38.23 37.38
CA SER A 420 32.31 -39.43 36.57
C SER A 420 33.36 -40.38 37.16
N GLN A 421 33.15 -41.68 36.94
CA GLN A 421 34.05 -42.77 37.38
C GLN A 421 34.94 -43.28 36.23
N ASP A 422 34.76 -42.71 35.05
CA ASP A 422 35.51 -42.96 33.83
C ASP A 422 36.01 -41.64 33.20
N ASP A 423 36.90 -41.76 32.22
CA ASP A 423 37.48 -40.62 31.51
C ASP A 423 36.45 -39.98 30.56
N ILE A 424 36.20 -38.69 30.76
CA ILE A 424 35.26 -37.87 29.98
C ILE A 424 35.97 -37.20 28.79
N SER A 425 37.26 -36.86 28.92
CA SER A 425 37.97 -35.94 28.03
C SER A 425 37.91 -36.38 26.57
N VAL A 426 38.14 -37.68 26.33
CA VAL A 426 38.21 -38.26 25.00
C VAL A 426 36.89 -38.11 24.25
N TRP A 427 35.77 -38.45 24.89
CA TRP A 427 34.47 -38.47 24.23
C TRP A 427 33.78 -37.11 24.21
N ALA A 428 34.07 -36.24 25.18
CA ALA A 428 33.66 -34.85 25.13
C ALA A 428 34.34 -34.11 23.95
N ALA A 429 35.67 -34.28 23.79
CA ALA A 429 36.38 -33.73 22.64
C ALA A 429 35.84 -34.29 21.31
N ARG A 430 35.64 -35.62 21.24
CA ARG A 430 35.11 -36.26 20.03
C ARG A 430 33.72 -35.77 19.66
N ALA A 431 32.83 -35.54 20.62
CA ALA A 431 31.50 -34.99 20.34
C ALA A 431 31.59 -33.61 19.69
N LYS A 432 32.46 -32.74 20.21
CA LYS A 432 32.70 -31.39 19.67
C LYS A 432 33.31 -31.44 18.25
N GLU A 433 34.29 -32.32 18.02
CA GLU A 433 34.90 -32.55 16.71
C GLU A 433 33.88 -33.03 15.66
N GLU A 434 32.91 -33.84 16.06
CA GLU A 434 31.83 -34.35 15.21
C GLU A 434 30.72 -33.30 14.96
N GLY A 435 30.92 -32.06 15.42
CA GLY A 435 29.97 -30.95 15.24
C GLY A 435 28.71 -31.09 16.09
N ILE A 436 28.77 -31.83 17.20
CA ILE A 436 27.68 -31.90 18.17
C ILE A 436 27.86 -30.77 19.17
N VAL A 437 26.86 -29.91 19.29
CA VAL A 437 26.83 -28.87 20.34
C VAL A 437 26.38 -29.52 21.64
N VAL A 438 27.23 -29.47 22.66
CA VAL A 438 26.98 -30.12 23.96
C VAL A 438 26.72 -29.07 25.03
N TYR A 439 25.57 -29.18 25.69
CA TYR A 439 25.22 -28.41 26.89
C TYR A 439 25.33 -29.32 28.12
N ALA A 440 25.91 -28.81 29.20
CA ALA A 440 26.06 -29.53 30.45
C ALA A 440 25.28 -28.84 31.58
N VAL A 441 24.36 -29.57 32.20
CA VAL A 441 23.51 -29.11 33.30
C VAL A 441 23.89 -29.86 34.58
N GLY A 442 24.46 -29.11 35.51
CA GLY A 442 24.80 -29.57 36.84
C GLY A 442 23.57 -29.79 37.71
N VAL A 443 23.42 -30.98 38.29
CA VAL A 443 22.33 -31.32 39.21
C VAL A 443 22.89 -31.52 40.62
N GLY A 444 22.35 -30.80 41.61
CA GLY A 444 22.77 -30.95 43.01
C GLY A 444 24.19 -30.45 43.26
N LYS A 445 25.08 -31.32 43.77
CA LYS A 445 26.47 -30.96 44.12
C LYS A 445 27.43 -31.18 42.93
N ALA A 446 27.09 -30.57 41.80
CA ALA A 446 27.82 -30.78 40.57
C ALA A 446 29.25 -30.21 40.60
N VAL A 447 30.21 -30.89 39.97
CA VAL A 447 31.59 -30.39 39.84
C VAL A 447 31.72 -29.58 38.56
N GLU A 448 31.97 -28.28 38.70
CA GLU A 448 32.03 -27.34 37.57
C GLU A 448 33.05 -27.73 36.50
N ALA A 449 34.22 -28.20 36.93
CA ALA A 449 35.31 -28.56 36.02
C ALA A 449 34.88 -29.66 35.03
N GLU A 450 34.20 -30.69 35.51
CA GLU A 450 33.69 -31.77 34.63
C GLU A 450 32.59 -31.24 33.69
N LEU A 451 31.69 -30.37 34.16
CA LEU A 451 30.64 -29.80 33.31
C LEU A 451 31.22 -28.95 32.18
N ARG A 452 32.22 -28.11 32.48
CA ARG A 452 32.93 -27.28 31.48
C ARG A 452 33.67 -28.16 30.47
N GLU A 453 34.23 -29.28 30.92
CA GLU A 453 34.91 -30.22 30.04
C GLU A 453 33.93 -30.89 29.05
N ILE A 454 32.73 -31.24 29.50
CA ILE A 454 31.66 -31.81 28.68
C ILE A 454 31.12 -30.79 27.68
N ALA A 455 30.82 -29.57 28.15
CA ALA A 455 30.14 -28.53 27.39
C ALA A 455 30.98 -27.98 26.22
N SER A 456 30.31 -27.52 25.17
CA SER A 456 30.95 -26.82 24.04
C SER A 456 31.37 -25.40 24.43
N GLU A 457 32.32 -24.83 23.69
CA GLU A 457 32.75 -23.45 23.89
C GLU A 457 31.76 -22.46 23.25
N PRO A 458 31.55 -21.26 23.83
CA PRO A 458 32.09 -20.80 25.13
C PRO A 458 31.33 -21.44 26.30
N ALA A 459 32.06 -21.86 27.34
CA ALA A 459 31.49 -22.57 28.48
C ALA A 459 30.39 -21.77 29.22
N GLU A 460 30.45 -20.44 29.21
CA GLU A 460 29.48 -19.56 29.87
C GLU A 460 28.07 -19.66 29.25
N LEU A 461 27.97 -20.09 28.00
CA LEU A 461 26.70 -20.27 27.29
C LEU A 461 26.17 -21.71 27.37
N HIS A 462 27.06 -22.68 27.61
CA HIS A 462 26.76 -24.11 27.50
C HIS A 462 26.78 -24.86 28.83
N VAL A 463 27.21 -24.23 29.92
CA VAL A 463 27.14 -24.79 31.27
C VAL A 463 26.04 -24.11 32.08
N SER A 464 25.25 -24.89 32.80
CA SER A 464 24.19 -24.38 33.68
C SER A 464 24.04 -25.24 34.94
N TYR A 465 23.43 -24.71 36.00
CA TYR A 465 23.12 -25.44 37.22
C TYR A 465 21.61 -25.44 37.49
N ALA A 466 21.05 -26.60 37.86
CA ALA A 466 19.69 -26.74 38.38
C ALA A 466 19.71 -26.54 39.91
N PRO A 467 18.77 -25.76 40.52
CA PRO A 467 17.34 -25.74 40.18
C PRO A 467 16.73 -24.33 39.95
N ASP A 468 17.54 -23.32 39.60
CA ASP A 468 17.02 -21.94 39.46
C ASP A 468 16.11 -21.79 38.22
N PHE A 469 14.90 -21.26 38.39
CA PHE A 469 14.00 -20.96 37.27
C PHE A 469 14.59 -19.91 36.33
N GLY A 470 15.48 -19.03 36.82
CA GLY A 470 16.18 -18.03 36.00
C GLY A 470 17.24 -18.64 35.06
N THR A 471 17.90 -19.72 35.46
CA THR A 471 18.89 -20.41 34.60
C THR A 471 18.21 -21.21 33.49
N MET A 472 16.96 -21.66 33.70
CA MET A 472 16.15 -22.31 32.68
C MET A 472 15.87 -21.40 31.49
N THR A 473 15.48 -20.15 31.74
CA THR A 473 15.21 -19.17 30.67
C THR A 473 16.46 -18.92 29.83
N HIS A 474 17.61 -18.71 30.47
CA HIS A 474 18.87 -18.46 29.77
C HIS A 474 19.35 -19.68 28.96
N LEU A 475 19.23 -20.90 29.50
CA LEU A 475 19.57 -22.11 28.77
C LEU A 475 18.63 -22.34 27.59
N LEU A 476 17.32 -22.10 27.76
CA LEU A 476 16.34 -22.20 26.69
C LEU A 476 16.55 -21.12 25.62
N GLU A 477 16.91 -19.90 26.00
CA GLU A 477 17.25 -18.81 25.08
C GLU A 477 18.53 -19.13 24.29
N ASN A 478 19.57 -19.66 24.93
CA ASN A 478 20.81 -20.07 24.27
C ASN A 478 20.60 -21.28 23.36
N LEU A 479 19.81 -22.27 23.82
CA LEU A 479 19.41 -23.42 23.01
C LEU A 479 18.64 -22.92 21.79
N ARG A 480 17.71 -21.98 21.96
CA ARG A 480 16.95 -21.35 20.87
C ARG A 480 17.85 -20.57 19.91
N GLY A 481 18.81 -19.79 20.43
CA GLY A 481 19.81 -19.06 19.64
C GLY A 481 20.79 -19.96 18.90
N SER A 482 20.97 -21.21 19.34
CA SER A 482 21.82 -22.21 18.67
C SER A 482 21.03 -23.07 17.67
N ILE A 483 19.72 -23.26 17.91
CA ILE A 483 18.76 -23.82 16.96
C ILE A 483 18.48 -22.83 15.82
N CYS A 484 18.58 -21.53 16.11
CA CYS A 484 18.33 -20.41 15.21
C CYS A 484 19.37 -19.30 15.47
N PRO A 485 20.55 -19.31 14.84
CA PRO A 485 21.49 -18.21 15.00
C PRO A 485 20.84 -16.94 14.44
N GLU A 486 20.45 -16.02 15.32
CA GLU A 486 20.38 -14.61 14.94
C GLU A 486 21.81 -14.14 14.68
N GLU A 487 21.92 -13.30 13.66
CA GLU A 487 23.07 -12.67 13.05
C GLU A 487 24.39 -12.57 13.84
N GLY A 488 25.47 -12.50 13.06
CA GLY A 488 26.83 -12.30 13.52
C GLY A 488 26.97 -11.22 14.60
N ILE A 489 27.39 -11.65 15.77
CA ILE A 489 28.16 -10.79 16.67
C ILE A 489 29.58 -10.79 16.13
N SER A 490 29.87 -9.81 15.27
CA SER A 490 31.23 -9.31 15.13
C SER A 490 31.74 -8.96 16.53
N ALA A 491 32.91 -9.48 16.86
CA ALA A 491 33.69 -9.11 18.03
C ALA A 491 33.61 -7.60 18.31
N GLY A 492 33.10 -7.24 19.48
CA GLY A 492 32.92 -5.85 19.88
C GLY A 492 32.05 -5.74 21.11
N THR A 493 32.68 -5.83 22.27
CA THR A 493 32.12 -5.51 23.58
C THR A 493 31.42 -4.15 23.55
N GLU A 494 30.09 -4.10 23.63
CA GLU A 494 29.40 -2.99 24.29
C GLU A 494 28.27 -3.53 25.16
N LEU A 495 28.45 -3.28 26.46
CA LEU A 495 27.47 -3.46 27.52
C LEU A 495 26.22 -2.65 27.15
N ARG A 496 25.14 -3.31 26.69
CA ARG A 496 23.86 -2.63 26.45
C ARG A 496 23.42 -1.96 27.76
N SER A 497 23.33 -0.63 27.74
CA SER A 497 22.96 0.16 28.92
C SER A 497 21.51 -0.16 29.35
N PRO A 498 21.17 -0.19 30.65
CA PRO A 498 19.83 -0.57 31.12
C PRO A 498 18.71 0.45 30.86
N CYS A 499 18.89 1.43 29.96
CA CYS A 499 18.06 2.64 29.93
C CYS A 499 17.38 2.98 28.58
N GLU A 500 17.26 2.06 27.62
CA GLU A 500 16.45 2.32 26.43
C GLU A 500 15.02 1.77 26.58
N CYS A 501 14.22 2.49 27.36
CA CYS A 501 12.76 2.34 27.43
C CYS A 501 12.11 3.73 27.35
N GLU A 502 12.46 4.48 26.31
CA GLU A 502 12.01 5.87 26.11
C GLU A 502 10.47 5.95 26.01
N SER A 503 9.83 4.95 25.40
CA SER A 503 8.37 4.85 25.30
C SER A 503 7.66 4.54 26.63
N LEU A 504 8.35 3.83 27.54
CA LEU A 504 7.82 3.42 28.85
C LEU A 504 7.94 4.56 29.87
N VAL A 505 9.02 5.34 29.78
CA VAL A 505 9.21 6.58 30.55
C VAL A 505 8.20 7.65 30.13
N GLU A 506 7.92 7.78 28.82
CA GLU A 506 6.92 8.73 28.33
C GLU A 506 5.50 8.34 28.78
N PHE A 507 5.16 7.05 28.74
CA PHE A 507 3.89 6.54 29.24
C PHE A 507 3.74 6.75 30.76
N GLN A 508 4.77 6.45 31.56
CA GLN A 508 4.75 6.70 33.01
C GLN A 508 4.58 8.19 33.33
N GLY A 509 5.27 9.08 32.61
CA GLY A 509 5.15 10.53 32.80
C GLY A 509 3.73 11.04 32.53
N ARG A 510 3.10 10.58 31.44
CA ARG A 510 1.70 10.94 31.12
C ARG A 510 0.71 10.41 32.16
N THR A 511 0.96 9.20 32.68
CA THR A 511 0.07 8.57 33.67
C THR A 511 0.17 9.25 35.05
N LEU A 512 1.38 9.61 35.49
CA LEU A 512 1.61 10.38 36.71
C LEU A 512 0.98 11.78 36.65
N GLY A 513 1.13 12.48 35.52
CA GLY A 513 0.51 13.79 35.34
C GLY A 513 -1.02 13.75 35.34
N ALA A 514 -1.63 12.71 34.76
CA ALA A 514 -3.08 12.50 34.82
C ALA A 514 -3.57 12.21 36.25
N LEU A 515 -2.80 11.43 37.02
CA LEU A 515 -3.08 11.13 38.43
C LEU A 515 -3.04 12.39 39.31
N GLU A 516 -2.03 13.25 39.12
CA GLU A 516 -1.94 14.53 39.84
C GLU A 516 -3.09 15.48 39.51
N SER A 517 -3.54 15.52 38.26
CA SER A 517 -4.71 16.33 37.89
C SER A 517 -5.99 15.84 38.56
N LEU A 518 -6.16 14.51 38.67
CA LEU A 518 -7.32 13.90 39.31
C LEU A 518 -7.35 14.14 40.83
N THR A 519 -6.20 14.08 41.50
CA THR A 519 -6.13 14.35 42.95
C THR A 519 -6.43 15.81 43.26
N LEU A 520 -6.00 16.75 42.39
CA LEU A 520 -6.28 18.17 42.54
C LEU A 520 -7.76 18.50 42.33
N ASN A 521 -8.41 17.86 41.36
CA ASN A 521 -9.85 17.97 41.15
C ASN A 521 -10.66 17.39 42.31
N LEU A 522 -10.23 16.25 42.87
CA LEU A 522 -10.85 15.66 44.05
C LEU A 522 -10.75 16.59 45.27
N ALA A 523 -9.58 17.19 45.50
CA ALA A 523 -9.38 18.16 46.58
C ALA A 523 -10.28 19.39 46.47
N GLN A 524 -10.49 19.91 45.25
CA GLN A 524 -11.42 21.01 45.01
C GLN A 524 -12.89 20.63 45.25
N LEU A 525 -13.29 19.41 44.87
CA LEU A 525 -14.64 18.92 45.10
C LEU A 525 -14.92 18.72 46.59
N THR A 526 -13.95 18.19 47.35
CA THR A 526 -14.08 18.06 48.81
C THR A 526 -14.19 19.42 49.50
N ALA A 527 -13.40 20.41 49.08
CA ALA A 527 -13.50 21.77 49.65
C ALA A 527 -14.86 22.43 49.36
N ARG A 528 -15.43 22.21 48.16
CA ARG A 528 -16.77 22.68 47.82
C ARG A 528 -17.88 21.99 48.61
N LEU A 529 -17.72 20.70 48.91
CA LEU A 529 -18.64 19.95 49.76
C LEU A 529 -18.62 20.47 51.20
N GLU A 530 -17.44 20.71 51.77
CA GLU A 530 -17.32 21.32 53.12
C GLU A 530 -17.95 22.71 53.18
N ASP A 531 -17.77 23.54 52.15
CA ASP A 531 -18.39 24.88 52.11
C ASP A 531 -19.93 24.78 52.04
N LEU A 532 -20.46 23.86 51.25
CA LEU A 532 -21.91 23.58 51.18
C LEU A 532 -22.46 23.03 52.49
N GLU A 533 -21.74 22.13 53.15
CA GLU A 533 -22.12 21.61 54.47
C GLU A 533 -22.16 22.72 55.53
N ASN A 534 -21.17 23.62 55.53
CA ASN A 534 -21.14 24.77 56.44
C ASN A 534 -22.27 25.78 56.16
N GLN A 535 -22.61 25.99 54.88
CA GLN A 535 -23.75 26.84 54.50
C GLN A 535 -25.10 26.23 54.94
N LEU A 536 -25.25 24.91 54.85
CA LEU A 536 -26.43 24.19 55.34
C LEU A 536 -26.53 24.17 56.88
N ALA A 537 -25.39 24.07 57.58
CA ALA A 537 -25.35 24.13 59.03
C ALA A 537 -25.76 25.51 59.59
N ASN A 538 -25.44 26.59 58.86
CA ASN A 538 -25.81 27.97 59.23
C ASN A 538 -27.25 28.38 58.85
N GLN A 539 -28.02 27.49 58.20
CA GLN A 539 -29.44 27.71 57.84
C GLN A 539 -30.44 27.00 58.76
N LYS A 540 -29.97 26.37 59.85
CA LYS A 540 -30.80 25.93 60.98
C LYS A 540 -30.59 26.85 62.17
#